data_AF-A0A3M2LFM6-F1
#
_entry.id   AF-A0A3M2LFM6-F1
#
_cell.length_a   1.000
_cell.length_b   1.000
_cell.length_c   1.000
_cell.angle_alpha   90.00
_cell.angle_beta   90.00
_cell.angle_gamma   90.00
#
_symmetry.space_group_name_H-M   'P 1'
#
loop_
_entity.id
_entity.type
_entity.pdbx_description
1 polymer ?
#
loop_
_entity_poly.entity_id
_entity_poly.type
_entity_poly.pdbx_seq_one_letter_code
_entity_poly.pdbx_strand_id
1 'polypeptide(L)'
;MPDRAADVDRVDRLLLLVAELRRASPDAVEAGDLARRLGVSARTVRRDMELLTGGGLRVRHERGRGYALGPEPPREPLGEAASLVGPVRDTLAEAVRTRRVVRLLYIDRQGTRTVRDVEAHGLVTAPDADYLVGWCRLREGPRMFRLERIGAAFLSERGVGVRDLDALLAALRVPVPRPPAEPVTRGPLGRDGAGAARARA
;
A
#
# COMPACT_ATOMS: atom_id res chain seq x y z
N MET A 1 47.82 0.07 -7.77
CA MET A 1 46.57 0.70 -7.30
C MET A 1 45.97 1.46 -8.48
N PRO A 2 44.97 0.94 -9.20
CA PRO A 2 44.37 1.65 -10.32
C PRO A 2 43.16 2.49 -9.89
N ASP A 3 43.01 3.60 -10.59
CA ASP A 3 42.05 4.68 -10.47
C ASP A 3 40.61 4.23 -10.82
N ARG A 4 39.64 4.42 -9.90
CA ARG A 4 38.25 3.93 -9.98
C ARG A 4 37.26 4.97 -10.53
N ALA A 5 37.72 5.95 -11.34
CA ALA A 5 36.93 7.14 -11.67
C ALA A 5 36.27 7.19 -13.07
N ALA A 6 36.36 6.14 -13.90
CA ALA A 6 35.62 6.01 -15.15
C ALA A 6 35.34 4.51 -15.37
N ASP A 7 34.10 4.02 -15.42
CA ASP A 7 33.03 4.43 -16.30
C ASP A 7 31.71 3.99 -15.63
N VAL A 8 31.08 4.87 -14.84
CA VAL A 8 29.69 4.63 -14.43
C VAL A 8 28.87 4.84 -15.70
N ASP A 9 28.28 3.76 -16.21
CA ASP A 9 27.41 3.82 -17.38
C ASP A 9 26.42 4.97 -17.21
N ARG A 10 26.14 5.68 -18.31
CA ARG A 10 25.23 6.83 -18.31
C ARG A 10 23.90 6.44 -17.66
N VAL A 11 23.40 5.23 -17.89
CA VAL A 11 22.17 4.73 -17.26
C VAL A 11 22.33 4.59 -15.75
N ASP A 12 23.40 3.94 -15.28
CA ASP A 12 23.68 3.78 -13.84
C ASP A 12 23.81 5.14 -13.15
N ARG A 13 24.46 6.11 -13.79
CA ARG A 13 24.61 7.46 -13.26
C ARG A 13 23.27 8.17 -13.13
N LEU A 14 22.38 8.03 -14.11
CA LEU A 14 21.03 8.59 -14.06
C LEU A 14 20.21 7.94 -12.93
N LEU A 15 20.31 6.62 -12.76
CA LEU A 15 19.61 5.90 -11.68
C LEU A 15 20.11 6.34 -10.30
N LEU A 16 21.42 6.51 -10.14
CA LEU A 16 22.02 7.00 -8.89
C LEU A 16 21.61 8.45 -8.58
N LEU A 17 21.57 9.34 -9.59
CA LEU A 17 21.05 10.69 -9.41
C LEU A 17 19.59 10.69 -8.94
N VAL A 18 18.74 9.86 -9.56
CA VAL A 18 17.34 9.71 -9.15
C VAL A 18 17.22 9.19 -7.71
N ALA A 19 18.04 8.21 -7.33
CA ALA A 19 18.05 7.66 -5.99
C ALA A 19 18.45 8.73 -4.94
N GLU A 20 19.49 9.51 -5.22
CA GLU A 20 19.93 10.60 -4.32
C GLU A 20 18.88 11.70 -4.18
N LEU A 21 18.24 12.11 -5.28
CA LEU A 21 17.15 13.10 -5.22
C LEU A 21 15.93 12.57 -4.45
N ARG A 22 15.58 11.29 -4.59
CA ARG A 22 14.50 10.65 -3.83
C ARG A 22 14.82 10.58 -2.34
N ARG A 23 16.08 10.31 -1.98
CA ARG A 23 16.54 10.22 -0.59
C ARG A 23 16.53 11.57 0.12
N ALA A 24 16.88 12.64 -0.60
CA ALA A 24 16.90 14.00 -0.07
C ALA A 24 15.52 14.68 -0.07
N SER A 25 14.57 14.17 -0.85
CA SER A 25 13.21 14.72 -0.92
C SER A 25 12.60 14.88 0.49
N PRO A 26 12.02 16.06 0.82
CA PRO A 26 11.65 17.15 -0.09
C PRO A 26 12.74 18.20 -0.35
N ASP A 27 13.89 18.09 0.30
CA ASP A 27 14.96 19.10 0.27
C ASP A 27 15.75 19.07 -1.05
N ALA A 28 16.25 20.24 -1.43
CA ALA A 28 17.14 20.39 -2.58
C ALA A 28 18.58 20.00 -2.23
N VAL A 29 19.28 19.42 -3.20
CA VAL A 29 20.69 19.03 -3.10
C VAL A 29 21.50 19.79 -4.13
N GLU A 30 22.60 20.42 -3.71
CA GLU A 30 23.47 21.15 -4.61
C GLU A 30 24.11 20.24 -5.67
N ALA A 31 24.28 20.78 -6.87
CA ALA A 31 24.96 20.08 -7.97
C ALA A 31 26.38 19.63 -7.57
N GLY A 32 27.07 20.42 -6.74
CA GLY A 32 28.40 20.11 -6.22
C GLY A 32 28.41 18.92 -5.25
N ASP A 33 27.38 18.79 -4.41
CA ASP A 33 27.24 17.65 -3.51
C ASP A 33 26.93 16.36 -4.27
N LEU A 34 26.00 16.43 -5.23
CA LEU A 34 25.69 15.30 -6.11
C LEU A 34 26.93 14.88 -6.91
N ALA A 35 27.65 15.85 -7.47
CA ALA A 35 28.91 15.62 -8.17
C ALA A 35 29.93 14.86 -7.31
N ARG A 36 30.13 15.32 -6.06
CA ARG A 36 31.04 14.69 -5.10
C ARG A 36 30.62 13.26 -4.74
N ARG A 37 29.32 13.02 -4.56
CA ARG A 37 28.76 11.69 -4.22
C ARG A 37 28.87 10.69 -5.37
N LEU A 38 28.68 11.15 -6.60
CA LEU A 38 28.71 10.32 -7.80
C LEU A 38 30.09 10.25 -8.48
N GLY A 39 31.09 10.98 -7.97
CA GLY A 39 32.44 11.00 -8.55
C GLY A 39 32.51 11.67 -9.93
N VAL A 40 31.60 12.61 -10.23
CA VAL A 40 31.51 13.29 -11.54
C VAL A 40 31.58 14.81 -11.39
N SER A 41 31.71 15.53 -12.51
CA SER A 41 31.69 16.99 -12.49
C SER A 41 30.29 17.56 -12.25
N ALA A 42 30.20 18.75 -11.65
CA ALA A 42 28.93 19.46 -11.54
C ALA A 42 28.30 19.75 -12.91
N ARG A 43 29.11 19.98 -13.96
CA ARG A 43 28.60 20.14 -15.34
C ARG A 43 27.90 18.87 -15.84
N THR A 44 28.42 17.69 -15.51
CA THR A 44 27.81 16.39 -15.84
C THR A 44 26.48 16.23 -15.14
N VAL A 45 26.42 16.55 -13.83
CA VAL A 45 25.16 16.53 -13.08
C VAL A 45 24.12 17.44 -13.72
N ARG A 46 24.46 18.70 -14.05
CA ARG A 46 23.51 19.62 -14.70
C ARG A 46 22.98 19.06 -16.03
N ARG A 47 23.85 18.50 -16.87
CA ARG A 47 23.48 17.87 -18.14
C ARG A 47 22.57 16.66 -17.95
N ASP A 48 22.84 15.84 -16.94
CA ASP A 48 22.01 14.69 -16.60
C ASP A 48 20.65 15.12 -16.04
N MET A 49 20.58 16.21 -15.27
CA MET A 49 19.30 16.78 -14.83
C MET A 49 18.45 17.26 -16.00
N GLU A 50 19.06 17.86 -17.04
CA GLU A 50 18.37 18.21 -18.28
C GLU A 50 17.79 16.97 -18.97
N LEU A 51 18.56 15.87 -19.02
CA LEU A 51 18.11 14.60 -19.59
C LEU A 51 16.95 13.98 -18.79
N LEU A 52 17.06 13.94 -17.47
CA LEU A 52 15.99 13.44 -16.60
C LEU A 52 14.72 14.27 -16.77
N THR A 53 14.86 15.59 -16.86
CA THR A 53 13.74 16.51 -17.06
C THR A 53 13.09 16.30 -18.43
N GLY A 54 13.89 16.19 -19.50
CA GLY A 54 13.41 15.87 -20.83
C GLY A 54 12.77 14.48 -20.94
N GLY A 55 13.20 13.53 -20.09
CA GLY A 55 12.65 12.18 -19.95
C GLY A 55 11.39 12.09 -19.09
N GLY A 56 10.83 13.22 -18.65
CA GLY A 56 9.56 13.28 -17.91
C GLY A 56 9.70 13.21 -16.38
N LEU A 57 10.92 13.11 -15.84
CA LEU A 57 11.13 13.26 -14.40
C LEU A 57 11.01 14.74 -14.02
N ARG A 58 10.10 15.06 -13.08
CA ARG A 58 9.94 16.43 -12.60
C ARG A 58 11.06 16.77 -11.62
N VAL A 59 12.13 17.38 -12.10
CA VAL A 59 13.20 17.93 -11.26
C VAL A 59 13.02 19.46 -11.20
N ARG A 60 12.91 20.02 -10.00
CA ARG A 60 12.98 21.47 -9.77
C ARG A 60 14.43 21.88 -9.56
N HIS A 61 14.78 23.05 -10.07
CA HIS A 61 16.02 23.72 -9.74
C HIS A 61 15.73 24.93 -8.86
N GLU A 62 16.24 24.90 -7.63
CA GLU A 62 16.09 25.96 -6.63
C GLU A 62 17.38 26.78 -6.59
N ARG A 63 17.31 28.04 -7.02
CA ARG A 63 18.49 28.92 -7.09
C ARG A 63 19.17 28.99 -5.71
N GLY A 64 20.46 28.65 -5.69
CA GLY A 64 21.29 28.64 -4.48
C GLY A 64 21.07 27.45 -3.53
N ARG A 65 20.24 26.46 -3.92
CA ARG A 65 20.01 25.21 -3.14
C ARG A 65 20.19 23.93 -3.96
N GLY A 66 20.10 24.04 -5.29
CA GLY A 66 20.37 22.92 -6.21
C GLY A 66 19.10 22.27 -6.75
N TYR A 67 19.06 20.94 -6.75
CA TYR A 67 18.02 20.15 -7.40
C TYR A 67 17.17 19.40 -6.39
N ALA A 68 15.85 19.45 -6.57
CA ALA A 68 14.89 18.66 -5.81
C ALA A 68 13.94 17.97 -6.78
N LEU A 69 13.31 16.87 -6.36
CA LEU A 69 12.13 16.39 -7.09
C LEU A 69 10.99 17.40 -6.93
N GLY A 70 10.32 17.69 -8.05
CA GLY A 70 9.04 18.39 -8.08
C GLY A 70 8.07 17.75 -7.10
N PRO A 71 7.17 18.54 -6.48
CA PRO A 71 6.21 17.92 -5.60
C PRO A 71 5.43 16.96 -6.48
N GLU A 72 5.24 15.72 -6.00
CA GLU A 72 4.18 14.90 -6.57
C GLU A 72 2.94 15.81 -6.58
N PRO A 73 2.23 15.95 -7.72
CA PRO A 73 1.05 16.82 -7.75
C PRO A 73 0.18 16.45 -6.55
N PRO A 74 -0.49 17.42 -5.89
CA PRO A 74 -1.47 17.08 -4.89
C PRO A 74 -2.36 16.02 -5.53
N ARG A 75 -2.29 14.79 -5.00
CA ARG A 75 -3.21 13.76 -5.47
C ARG A 75 -4.57 14.35 -5.16
N GLU A 76 -5.37 14.61 -6.20
CA GLU A 76 -6.69 15.25 -6.10
C GLU A 76 -7.35 14.81 -4.77
N PRO A 77 -7.79 15.76 -3.93
CA PRO A 77 -8.55 15.39 -2.75
C PRO A 77 -9.71 14.53 -3.21
N LEU A 78 -9.67 13.28 -2.76
CA LEU A 78 -10.70 12.31 -3.03
C LEU A 78 -11.86 12.67 -2.11
N GLY A 79 -13.03 12.94 -2.70
CA GLY A 79 -14.23 13.50 -2.07
C GLY A 79 -14.76 12.72 -0.85
N GLU A 80 -15.66 13.35 -0.11
CA GLU A 80 -16.12 12.93 1.21
C GLU A 80 -16.90 11.61 1.22
N ALA A 81 -16.20 10.54 1.58
CA ALA A 81 -16.61 9.71 2.71
C ALA A 81 -15.43 9.71 3.69
N ALA A 82 -15.44 10.71 4.57
CA ALA A 82 -14.42 10.83 5.60
C ALA A 82 -14.67 9.77 6.67
N SER A 83 -13.65 8.96 6.99
CA SER A 83 -13.61 8.37 8.33
C SER A 83 -13.21 9.48 9.32
N LEU A 84 -14.16 10.35 9.66
CA LEU A 84 -14.00 11.35 10.71
C LEU A 84 -14.98 11.15 11.89
N VAL A 85 -16.12 10.47 11.72
CA VAL A 85 -17.08 10.16 12.80
C VAL A 85 -17.88 8.86 12.53
N GLY A 86 -17.23 7.76 12.13
CA GLY A 86 -17.88 6.45 11.89
C GLY A 86 -16.87 5.28 11.79
N PRO A 87 -17.32 4.01 11.73
CA PRO A 87 -16.42 2.85 11.69
C PRO A 87 -15.61 2.85 10.39
N VAL A 88 -14.27 2.88 10.50
CA VAL A 88 -13.33 2.69 9.37
C VAL A 88 -13.75 1.51 8.48
N ARG A 89 -14.25 0.45 9.12
CA ARG A 89 -14.76 -0.75 8.45
C ARG A 89 -15.85 -0.46 7.42
N ASP A 90 -16.76 0.48 7.67
CA ASP A 90 -17.87 0.78 6.76
C ASP A 90 -17.36 1.52 5.52
N THR A 91 -16.40 2.43 5.71
CA THR A 91 -15.73 3.10 4.58
C THR A 91 -14.97 2.10 3.71
N LEU A 92 -14.31 1.11 4.34
CA LEU A 92 -13.62 0.04 3.62
C LEU A 92 -14.60 -0.91 2.91
N ALA A 93 -15.69 -1.26 3.57
CA ALA A 93 -16.75 -2.08 2.97
C ALA A 93 -17.33 -1.36 1.75
N GLU A 94 -17.57 -0.06 1.85
CA GLU A 94 -18.03 0.76 0.73
C GLU A 94 -17.03 0.77 -0.42
N ALA A 95 -15.74 0.94 -0.12
CA ALA A 95 -14.69 0.90 -1.12
C ALA A 95 -14.64 -0.43 -1.88
N VAL A 96 -14.83 -1.55 -1.17
CA VAL A 96 -14.91 -2.89 -1.77
C VAL A 96 -16.17 -3.03 -2.62
N ARG A 97 -17.36 -2.65 -2.12
CA ARG A 97 -18.63 -2.74 -2.85
C ARG A 97 -18.61 -1.94 -4.15
N THR A 98 -18.07 -0.73 -4.09
CA THR A 98 -18.05 0.21 -5.21
C THR A 98 -16.82 0.08 -6.11
N ARG A 99 -15.87 -0.79 -5.74
CA ARG A 99 -14.59 -1.00 -6.44
C ARG A 99 -13.83 0.31 -6.68
N ARG A 100 -13.69 1.09 -5.61
CA ARG A 100 -13.02 2.41 -5.63
C ARG A 100 -11.68 2.35 -4.92
N VAL A 101 -10.82 3.34 -5.19
CA VAL A 101 -9.58 3.51 -4.44
C VAL A 101 -9.93 4.07 -3.06
N VAL A 102 -9.31 3.53 -2.02
CA VAL A 102 -9.37 4.10 -0.68
C VAL A 102 -7.99 4.63 -0.28
N ARG A 103 -7.95 5.85 0.23
CA ARG A 103 -6.77 6.44 0.85
C ARG A 103 -6.76 6.12 2.33
N LEU A 104 -5.71 5.45 2.79
CA LEU A 104 -5.55 5.02 4.17
C LEU A 104 -4.44 5.81 4.85
N LEU A 105 -4.68 6.25 6.08
CA LEU A 105 -3.62 6.58 7.03
C LEU A 105 -3.26 5.30 7.78
N TYR A 106 -2.13 4.69 7.42
CA TYR A 106 -1.70 3.41 7.95
C TYR A 106 -0.53 3.56 8.92
N ILE A 107 -0.62 2.92 10.08
CA ILE A 107 0.43 2.87 11.09
C ILE A 107 1.13 1.52 10.98
N ASP A 108 2.41 1.51 10.65
CA ASP A 108 3.14 0.25 10.58
C ASP A 108 3.52 -0.30 11.97
N ARG A 109 4.23 -1.44 11.99
CA ARG A 109 4.64 -2.09 13.25
C ARG A 109 5.61 -1.25 14.09
N GLN A 110 6.29 -0.28 13.47
CA GLN A 110 7.27 0.60 14.10
C GLN A 110 6.62 1.92 14.55
N GLY A 111 5.30 2.07 14.38
CA GLY A 111 4.56 3.29 14.68
C GLY A 111 4.62 4.34 13.59
N THR A 112 5.28 4.07 12.45
CA THR A 112 5.42 5.06 11.38
C THR A 112 4.09 5.21 10.64
N ARG A 113 3.59 6.44 10.59
CA ARG A 113 2.35 6.79 9.88
C ARG A 113 2.65 7.03 8.42
N THR A 114 1.86 6.40 7.55
CA THR A 114 2.03 6.51 6.10
C THR A 114 0.71 6.58 5.38
N VAL A 115 0.64 7.39 4.33
CA VAL A 115 -0.55 7.47 3.46
C VAL A 115 -0.42 6.44 2.34
N ARG A 116 -1.48 5.66 2.11
CA ARG A 116 -1.53 4.59 1.11
C ARG A 116 -2.80 4.71 0.26
N ASP A 117 -2.65 4.80 -1.05
CA ASP A 117 -3.78 4.65 -1.98
C ASP A 117 -3.89 3.17 -2.34
N VAL A 118 -5.03 2.57 -2.00
CA VAL A 118 -5.29 1.13 -2.13
C VAL A 118 -6.52 0.92 -2.97
N GLU A 119 -6.38 0.16 -4.05
CA GLU A 119 -7.54 -0.36 -4.79
C GLU A 119 -8.16 -1.45 -3.90
N ALA A 120 -9.34 -1.19 -3.32
CA ALA A 120 -9.99 -2.09 -2.38
C ALA A 120 -10.63 -3.27 -3.12
N HIS A 121 -10.24 -4.50 -2.78
CA HIS A 121 -10.73 -5.71 -3.46
C HIS A 121 -11.55 -6.60 -2.54
N GLY A 122 -11.20 -6.68 -1.26
CA GLY A 122 -11.94 -7.49 -0.31
C GLY A 122 -11.60 -7.17 1.14
N LEU A 123 -12.56 -7.45 2.04
CA LEU A 123 -12.32 -7.54 3.47
C LEU A 123 -12.24 -9.01 3.84
N VAL A 124 -11.18 -9.39 4.54
CA VAL A 124 -10.93 -10.77 4.98
C VAL A 124 -10.80 -10.77 6.49
N THR A 125 -11.65 -11.56 7.16
CA THR A 125 -11.52 -11.84 8.59
C THR A 125 -10.65 -13.06 8.77
N ALA A 126 -9.54 -12.89 9.51
CA ALA A 126 -8.67 -13.98 9.93
C ALA A 126 -8.76 -14.14 11.47
N PRO A 127 -8.25 -15.24 12.05
CA PRO A 127 -8.40 -15.51 13.49
C PRO A 127 -7.91 -14.38 14.41
N ASP A 128 -6.84 -13.69 14.01
CA ASP A 128 -6.14 -12.71 14.85
C ASP A 128 -6.43 -11.25 14.49
N ALA A 129 -7.07 -10.97 13.35
CA ALA A 129 -7.39 -9.62 12.89
C ALA A 129 -8.27 -9.61 11.62
N ASP A 130 -8.93 -8.48 11.39
CA ASP A 130 -9.52 -8.14 10.10
C ASP A 130 -8.50 -7.45 9.18
N TYR A 131 -8.57 -7.78 7.89
CA TYR A 131 -7.70 -7.26 6.85
C TYR A 131 -8.47 -6.68 5.68
N LEU A 132 -7.99 -5.56 5.16
CA LEU A 132 -8.28 -5.11 3.80
C LEU A 132 -7.26 -5.75 2.86
N VAL A 133 -7.75 -6.50 1.88
CA VAL A 133 -6.98 -6.99 0.74
C VAL A 133 -7.15 -6.02 -0.42
N GLY A 134 -6.04 -5.60 -0.99
CA GLY A 134 -6.07 -4.69 -2.12
C GLY A 134 -4.74 -4.52 -2.83
N TRP A 135 -4.78 -3.82 -3.96
CA TRP A 135 -3.58 -3.45 -4.69
C TRP A 135 -3.05 -2.12 -4.16
N CYS A 136 -1.84 -2.13 -3.60
CA CYS A 136 -1.19 -0.93 -3.08
C CYS A 136 -0.52 -0.19 -4.24
N ARG A 137 -1.04 0.98 -4.64
CA ARG A 137 -0.49 1.75 -5.77
C ARG A 137 0.93 2.25 -5.52
N LEU A 138 1.29 2.52 -4.27
CA LEU A 138 2.65 2.95 -3.91
C LEU A 138 3.70 1.84 -4.09
N ARG A 139 3.28 0.58 -3.95
CA ARG A 139 4.18 -0.58 -3.98
C ARG A 139 3.93 -1.47 -5.20
N GLU A 140 3.03 -1.05 -6.09
CA GLU A 140 2.65 -1.73 -7.33
C GLU A 140 2.44 -3.23 -7.17
N GLY A 141 1.69 -3.62 -6.15
CA GLY A 141 1.48 -5.03 -5.86
C GLY A 141 0.35 -5.29 -4.86
N PRO A 142 -0.09 -6.56 -4.76
CA PRO A 142 -1.10 -6.96 -3.81
C PRO A 142 -0.57 -6.84 -2.38
N ARG A 143 -1.38 -6.32 -1.47
CA ARG A 143 -1.06 -6.20 -0.04
C ARG A 143 -2.29 -6.42 0.84
N MET A 144 -2.01 -6.86 2.08
CA MET A 144 -2.98 -6.91 3.16
C MET A 144 -2.71 -5.78 4.16
N PHE A 145 -3.76 -5.12 4.61
CA PHE A 145 -3.71 -4.03 5.59
C PHE A 145 -4.59 -4.39 6.78
N ARG A 146 -3.99 -4.53 7.96
CA ARG A 146 -4.72 -4.76 9.22
C ARG A 146 -5.64 -3.59 9.54
N LEU A 147 -6.91 -3.85 9.78
CA LEU A 147 -7.91 -2.81 10.07
C LEU A 147 -7.58 -2.01 11.32
N GLU A 148 -7.12 -2.66 12.39
CA GLU A 148 -6.72 -2.02 13.66
C GLU A 148 -5.61 -0.96 13.47
N ARG A 149 -4.83 -1.04 12.38
CA ARG A 149 -3.69 -0.16 12.08
C ARG A 149 -4.05 0.94 11.10
N ILE A 150 -5.30 1.00 10.67
CA ILE A 150 -5.82 2.06 9.82
C ILE A 150 -6.38 3.14 10.74
N GLY A 151 -5.64 4.25 10.86
CA GLY A 151 -6.05 5.39 11.66
C GLY A 151 -7.15 6.24 11.00
N ALA A 152 -7.25 6.20 9.66
CA ALA A 152 -8.31 6.84 8.90
C ALA A 152 -8.40 6.24 7.49
N ALA A 153 -9.58 6.30 6.89
CA ALA A 153 -9.86 5.90 5.51
C ALA A 153 -10.70 6.96 4.79
N PHE A 154 -10.42 7.20 3.51
CA PHE A 154 -11.13 8.16 2.65
C PHE A 154 -11.39 7.54 1.28
N LEU A 155 -12.63 7.57 0.82
CA LEU A 155 -13.03 6.96 -0.46
C LEU A 155 -12.72 7.88 -1.65
N SER A 156 -12.25 7.31 -2.77
CA SER A 156 -12.11 8.05 -4.04
C SER A 156 -13.41 8.17 -4.80
N GLU A 157 -13.62 9.25 -5.56
CA GLU A 157 -14.81 9.37 -6.42
C GLU A 157 -14.78 8.50 -7.68
N ARG A 158 -13.59 8.07 -8.15
CA ARG A 158 -13.43 7.25 -9.37
C ARG A 158 -13.38 5.74 -9.08
N GLY A 159 -13.98 4.94 -9.96
CA GLY A 159 -13.88 3.47 -9.95
C GLY A 159 -12.57 2.96 -10.57
N VAL A 160 -12.20 1.72 -10.24
CA VAL A 160 -10.97 1.06 -10.69
C VAL A 160 -11.26 -0.04 -11.72
N GLY A 161 -10.32 -0.27 -12.66
CA GLY A 161 -10.31 -1.47 -13.49
C GLY A 161 -10.16 -2.73 -12.63
N VAL A 162 -11.05 -3.71 -12.83
CA VAL A 162 -11.18 -4.89 -11.96
C VAL A 162 -9.90 -5.72 -12.02
N ARG A 163 -9.22 -5.91 -10.88
CA ARG A 163 -8.30 -7.04 -10.69
C ARG A 163 -9.03 -8.14 -9.92
N ASP A 164 -8.75 -9.39 -10.26
CA ASP A 164 -9.39 -10.56 -9.65
C ASP A 164 -8.90 -10.78 -8.21
N LEU A 165 -9.83 -10.91 -7.26
CA LEU A 165 -9.53 -11.15 -5.85
C LEU A 165 -8.84 -12.50 -5.65
N ASP A 166 -9.23 -13.53 -6.40
CA ASP A 166 -8.65 -14.87 -6.28
C ASP A 166 -7.17 -14.86 -6.69
N ALA A 167 -6.87 -14.17 -7.80
CA ALA A 167 -5.50 -13.95 -8.25
C ALA A 167 -4.67 -13.15 -7.22
N LEU A 168 -5.26 -12.14 -6.57
CA LEU A 168 -4.58 -11.34 -5.54
C LEU A 168 -4.30 -12.15 -4.26
N LEU A 169 -5.27 -12.94 -3.79
CA LEU A 169 -5.11 -13.82 -2.64
C LEU A 169 -4.05 -14.89 -2.89
N ALA A 170 -4.03 -15.48 -4.09
CA ALA A 170 -3.01 -16.41 -4.54
C ALA A 170 -1.61 -15.75 -4.52
N ALA A 171 -1.49 -14.53 -5.03
CA ALA A 171 -0.23 -13.78 -5.06
C ALA A 171 0.27 -13.39 -3.65
N LEU A 172 -0.64 -13.17 -2.70
CA LEU A 172 -0.32 -12.84 -1.31
C LEU A 172 0.09 -14.05 -0.47
N ARG A 173 -0.08 -15.28 -0.99
CA ARG A 173 0.16 -16.53 -0.28
C ARG A 173 -0.58 -16.56 1.08
N VAL A 174 -1.80 -16.02 1.13
CA VAL A 174 -2.61 -15.99 2.36
C VAL A 174 -3.09 -17.41 2.68
N PRO A 175 -2.82 -17.97 3.87
CA PRO A 175 -3.53 -19.15 4.31
C PRO A 175 -4.99 -18.75 4.55
N VAL A 176 -5.88 -19.19 3.66
CA VAL A 176 -7.33 -19.03 3.86
C VAL A 176 -7.69 -19.85 5.12
N PRO A 177 -8.22 -19.23 6.19
CA PRO A 177 -8.66 -19.99 7.34
C PRO A 177 -9.71 -21.00 6.87
N ARG A 178 -9.48 -22.28 7.16
CA ARG A 178 -10.49 -23.33 6.97
C ARG A 178 -11.77 -22.84 7.66
N PRO A 179 -12.94 -22.87 6.99
CA PRO A 179 -14.17 -22.45 7.65
C PRO A 179 -14.31 -23.20 8.98
N PRO A 180 -14.83 -22.55 10.05
CA PRO A 180 -15.08 -23.23 11.30
C PRO A 180 -15.92 -24.46 10.97
N ALA A 181 -15.48 -25.64 11.45
CA ALA A 181 -16.25 -26.86 11.29
C ALA A 181 -17.68 -26.56 11.75
N GLU A 182 -18.64 -26.74 10.84
CA GLU A 182 -20.04 -26.54 11.18
C GLU A 182 -20.34 -27.33 12.46
N PRO A 183 -21.06 -26.75 13.43
CA PRO A 183 -21.42 -27.49 14.63
C PRO A 183 -22.21 -28.72 14.17
N VAL A 184 -21.63 -29.90 14.41
CA VAL A 184 -22.33 -31.17 14.23
C VAL A 184 -23.60 -31.08 15.07
N THR A 185 -24.72 -30.87 14.41
CA THR A 185 -26.04 -30.96 15.01
C THR A 185 -26.21 -32.41 15.43
N ARG A 186 -26.04 -32.69 16.73
CA ARG A 186 -26.64 -33.89 17.31
C ARG A 186 -28.14 -33.76 17.09
N GLY A 187 -28.64 -34.50 16.11
CA GLY A 187 -30.07 -34.64 15.86
C GLY A 187 -30.81 -35.08 17.12
N PRO A 188 -32.10 -34.77 17.24
CA PRO A 188 -32.88 -35.04 18.43
C PRO A 188 -32.98 -36.56 18.61
N LEU A 189 -32.51 -37.08 19.76
CA LEU A 189 -32.93 -38.41 20.19
C LEU A 189 -34.40 -38.31 20.58
N GLY A 190 -35.24 -38.86 19.69
CA GLY A 190 -36.67 -38.89 19.80
C GLY A 190 -37.15 -39.53 21.09
N ARG A 191 -38.28 -39.01 21.57
CA ARG A 191 -39.16 -39.69 22.49
C ARG A 191 -39.79 -40.88 21.76
N ASP A 192 -39.64 -42.07 22.31
CA ASP A 192 -40.64 -43.13 22.20
C ASP A 192 -41.06 -43.51 23.62
N GLY A 193 -42.36 -43.36 23.87
CA GLY A 193 -43.01 -43.76 25.10
C GLY A 193 -43.60 -45.16 25.03
N ALA A 194 -44.19 -45.54 26.16
CA ALA A 194 -45.17 -46.60 26.40
C ALA A 194 -44.65 -48.04 26.55
N GLY A 195 -44.95 -48.61 27.73
CA GLY A 195 -44.79 -50.04 28.02
C GLY A 195 -45.03 -50.37 29.48
N ALA A 196 -46.30 -50.42 29.88
CA ALA A 196 -46.80 -50.77 31.21
C ALA A 196 -46.33 -52.15 31.74
N ALA A 197 -46.29 -52.33 33.07
CA ALA A 197 -47.11 -53.30 33.82
C ALA A 197 -46.48 -53.77 35.16
N ARG A 198 -47.26 -53.61 36.25
CA ARG A 198 -47.48 -54.55 37.39
C ARG A 198 -46.24 -54.86 38.29
N ALA A 199 -46.30 -55.20 39.58
CA ALA A 199 -47.32 -55.34 40.62
C ALA A 199 -46.58 -55.52 41.97
N ARG A 200 -47.24 -55.13 43.07
CA ARG A 200 -47.23 -55.72 44.43
C ARG A 200 -45.90 -56.21 45.05
N ALA A 201 -45.52 -55.60 46.16
CA ALA A 201 -45.45 -56.22 47.50
C ALA A 201 -45.31 -55.13 48.56
#